data_AF-A0A836FW93-F1
#
_entry.id   AF-A0A836FW93-F1
#
_cell.length_a   1.000
_cell.length_b   1.000
_cell.length_c   1.000
_cell.angle_alpha   90.00
_cell.angle_beta   90.00
_cell.angle_gamma   90.00
#
_symmetry.space_group_name_H-M   'P 1'
#
loop_
_entity.id
_entity.type
_entity.pdbx_description
1 polymer ?
#
loop_
_entity_poly.entity_id
_entity_poly.type
_entity_poly.pdbx_seq_one_letter_code
_entity_poly.pdbx_strand_id
1 'polypeptide(L)'
;MTVVPDVINDLIESNYIGHFTKLLMREEDIFMQEYLSAVLAKLSEDPYGNALLANHCLNASILFERFQSPDPDIKKHNLEILHNLMHDPIAAHEISKSKKFNFSALYQHFESSYPEIQHLALDVAADLISRNRDEDIQSLFHETNGVKMLLDFLKNEEWNDLHVKALNILRFAAENPVVVDELIESGSIPQILYYIKHMENPKLFIEALRILVHVANTFKGRKILYSHEIIECLIDALRQPIQSDIVEVTCYIIGKMTLFDHAARELASTESIKTILGDINAWLESKFGRLQCDPHFSEYVELFKRMLLAKESKDVPATERNIDRNIQYVLSRAKMLAVFVARQMSGVDSAGIRYIDQQLEVHLKQIKKCLETNMIPLGQLRVGSYLERAMLFKAIADRICLPTAFVRGEYGVSWIEIAIPQMENSNEGGLFDARLDENNEDYEKRIMTELLGKSNVFTYQNEHEKEKISLSRNYQSTIYPTKLMKPNFIVDLMDTPGDLIPIGSPRSKVYTILY
;
A
#
# COMPACT_ATOMS: atom_id res chain seq x y z
N MET A 1 -35.34 -40.29 -10.46
CA MET A 1 -35.48 -38.83 -10.34
C MET A 1 -35.13 -38.25 -11.70
N THR A 2 -36.14 -37.74 -12.42
CA THR A 2 -35.91 -36.97 -13.65
C THR A 2 -35.19 -35.69 -13.26
N VAL A 3 -33.94 -35.55 -13.69
CA VAL A 3 -33.19 -34.30 -13.62
C VAL A 3 -33.96 -33.32 -14.53
N VAL A 4 -34.60 -32.32 -13.93
CA VAL A 4 -35.19 -31.22 -14.69
C VAL A 4 -34.01 -30.49 -15.34
N PRO A 5 -33.95 -30.38 -16.69
CA PRO A 5 -32.89 -29.62 -17.34
C PRO A 5 -32.87 -28.20 -16.77
N ASP A 6 -31.67 -27.68 -16.55
CA ASP A 6 -31.52 -26.30 -16.15
C ASP A 6 -31.86 -25.42 -17.36
N VAL A 7 -33.12 -24.96 -17.41
CA VAL A 7 -33.69 -24.19 -18.53
C VAL A 7 -32.83 -22.97 -18.86
N ILE A 8 -32.12 -22.41 -17.87
CA ILE A 8 -31.19 -21.30 -18.07
C ILE A 8 -30.04 -21.74 -18.97
N ASN A 9 -29.40 -22.86 -18.67
CA ASN A 9 -28.28 -23.39 -19.47
C ASN A 9 -28.73 -23.73 -20.89
N ASP A 10 -29.90 -24.37 -21.05
CA ASP A 10 -30.43 -24.72 -22.38
C ASP A 10 -30.68 -23.46 -23.25
N LEU A 11 -31.22 -22.38 -22.65
CA LEU A 11 -31.46 -21.11 -23.34
C LEU A 11 -30.15 -20.39 -23.70
N ILE A 12 -29.14 -20.46 -22.83
CA ILE A 12 -27.82 -19.88 -23.04
C ILE A 12 -27.07 -20.65 -24.15
N GLU A 13 -26.99 -21.98 -24.06
CA GLU A 13 -26.33 -22.83 -25.05
C GLU A 13 -26.96 -22.71 -26.44
N SER A 14 -28.27 -22.56 -26.48
CA SER A 14 -29.02 -22.35 -27.73
C SER A 14 -28.99 -20.89 -28.23
N ASN A 15 -28.27 -19.99 -27.56
CA ASN A 15 -28.09 -18.58 -27.91
C ASN A 15 -29.41 -17.80 -28.07
N TYR A 16 -30.42 -18.11 -27.25
CA TYR A 16 -31.70 -17.38 -27.25
C TYR A 16 -31.56 -15.95 -26.70
N ILE A 17 -30.49 -15.65 -25.96
CA ILE A 17 -30.18 -14.30 -25.47
C ILE A 17 -30.20 -13.29 -26.62
N GLY A 18 -29.50 -13.57 -27.73
CA GLY A 18 -29.49 -12.66 -28.88
C GLY A 18 -30.86 -12.49 -29.54
N HIS A 19 -31.76 -13.48 -29.42
CA HIS A 19 -33.14 -13.37 -29.88
C HIS A 19 -33.97 -12.46 -28.97
N PHE A 20 -33.91 -12.68 -27.65
CA PHE A 20 -34.61 -11.86 -26.67
C PHE A 20 -34.13 -10.41 -26.70
N THR A 21 -32.82 -10.16 -26.84
CA THR A 21 -32.28 -8.81 -27.02
C THR A 21 -32.88 -8.13 -28.24
N LYS A 22 -32.88 -8.78 -29.41
CA LYS A 22 -33.44 -8.20 -30.65
C LYS A 22 -34.94 -7.94 -30.55
N LEU A 23 -35.68 -8.82 -29.88
CA LEU A 23 -37.11 -8.63 -29.65
C LEU A 23 -37.33 -7.44 -28.73
N LEU A 24 -36.57 -7.36 -27.63
CA LEU A 24 -36.62 -6.26 -26.68
C LEU A 24 -36.38 -4.90 -27.36
N MET A 25 -35.44 -4.83 -28.30
CA MET A 25 -35.12 -3.59 -29.04
C MET A 25 -36.26 -3.05 -29.92
N ARG A 26 -37.24 -3.88 -30.28
CA ARG A 26 -38.35 -3.52 -31.19
C ARG A 26 -39.70 -3.44 -30.50
N GLU A 27 -39.78 -3.94 -29.27
CA GLU A 27 -41.03 -4.04 -28.54
C GLU A 27 -41.41 -2.68 -27.95
N GLU A 28 -42.64 -2.26 -28.16
CA GLU A 28 -43.21 -1.01 -27.62
C GLU A 28 -44.15 -1.27 -26.44
N ASP A 29 -44.68 -2.49 -26.34
CA ASP A 29 -45.58 -2.87 -25.26
C ASP A 29 -44.83 -3.01 -23.91
N ILE A 30 -45.27 -2.25 -22.91
CA ILE A 30 -44.64 -2.19 -21.58
C ILE A 30 -44.61 -3.56 -20.92
N PHE A 31 -45.71 -4.32 -21.00
CA PHE A 31 -45.79 -5.64 -20.39
C PHE A 31 -44.80 -6.61 -21.04
N MET A 32 -44.74 -6.65 -22.37
CA MET A 32 -43.76 -7.48 -23.07
C MET A 32 -42.31 -7.04 -22.79
N GLN A 33 -42.05 -5.74 -22.69
CA GLN A 33 -40.74 -5.21 -22.30
C GLN A 33 -40.33 -5.68 -20.90
N GLU A 34 -41.24 -5.64 -19.92
CA GLU A 34 -41.00 -6.12 -18.56
C GLU A 34 -40.56 -7.59 -18.56
N TYR A 35 -41.34 -8.47 -19.19
CA TYR A 35 -41.05 -9.91 -19.23
C TYR A 35 -39.73 -10.22 -19.92
N LEU A 36 -39.47 -9.56 -21.05
CA LEU A 36 -38.22 -9.77 -21.80
C LEU A 36 -37.01 -9.23 -21.03
N SER A 37 -37.13 -8.08 -20.36
CA SER A 37 -36.09 -7.56 -19.48
C SER A 37 -35.87 -8.48 -18.27
N ALA A 38 -36.92 -9.05 -17.67
CA ALA A 38 -36.79 -10.02 -16.58
C ALA A 38 -36.04 -11.29 -17.01
N VAL A 39 -36.36 -11.83 -18.20
CA VAL A 39 -35.66 -12.99 -18.77
C VAL A 39 -34.18 -12.66 -18.98
N LEU A 40 -33.86 -11.51 -19.60
CA LEU A 40 -32.48 -11.11 -19.83
C LEU A 40 -31.70 -10.86 -18.53
N ALA A 41 -32.33 -10.25 -17.52
CA ALA A 41 -31.75 -10.07 -16.19
C ALA A 41 -31.35 -11.43 -15.61
N LYS A 42 -32.28 -12.40 -15.63
CA LYS A 42 -32.01 -13.74 -15.11
C LYS A 42 -30.90 -14.48 -15.88
N LEU A 43 -30.91 -14.39 -17.21
CA LEU A 43 -29.88 -15.05 -18.04
C LEU A 43 -28.50 -14.39 -17.89
N SER A 44 -28.44 -13.10 -17.53
CA SER A 44 -27.19 -12.36 -17.31
C SER A 44 -26.53 -12.60 -15.96
N GLU A 45 -27.21 -13.28 -15.02
CA GLU A 45 -26.56 -13.75 -13.78
C GLU A 45 -25.48 -14.81 -14.05
N ASP A 46 -25.63 -15.59 -15.13
CA ASP A 46 -24.63 -16.56 -15.56
C ASP A 46 -23.48 -15.84 -16.31
N PRO A 47 -22.20 -16.10 -15.99
CA PRO A 47 -21.08 -15.43 -16.64
C PRO A 47 -21.02 -15.61 -18.17
N TYR A 48 -21.41 -16.77 -18.69
CA TYR A 48 -21.41 -17.03 -20.14
C TYR A 48 -22.63 -16.38 -20.80
N GLY A 49 -23.79 -16.43 -20.16
CA GLY A 49 -24.98 -15.67 -20.56
C GLY A 49 -24.73 -14.16 -20.61
N ASN A 50 -24.03 -13.61 -19.61
CA ASN A 50 -23.63 -12.21 -19.56
C ASN A 50 -22.69 -11.82 -20.71
N ALA A 51 -21.67 -12.65 -21.00
CA ALA A 51 -20.76 -12.43 -22.12
C ALA A 51 -21.50 -12.50 -23.49
N LEU A 52 -22.46 -13.41 -23.65
CA LEU A 52 -23.33 -13.45 -24.83
C LEU A 52 -24.18 -12.19 -24.93
N LEU A 53 -24.78 -11.76 -23.82
CA LEU A 53 -25.57 -10.53 -23.78
C LEU A 53 -24.71 -9.34 -24.18
N ALA A 54 -23.49 -9.20 -23.66
CA ALA A 54 -22.53 -8.16 -24.02
C ALA A 54 -22.28 -8.10 -25.53
N ASN A 55 -22.07 -9.24 -26.18
CA ASN A 55 -21.86 -9.34 -27.63
C ASN A 55 -23.07 -8.87 -28.45
N HIS A 56 -24.30 -9.09 -27.95
CA HIS A 56 -25.54 -8.68 -28.64
C HIS A 56 -26.04 -7.28 -28.22
N CYS A 57 -25.62 -6.80 -27.05
CA CYS A 57 -25.97 -5.49 -26.45
C CYS A 57 -24.88 -4.42 -26.63
N LEU A 58 -23.99 -4.55 -27.63
CA LEU A 58 -22.94 -3.56 -27.93
C LEU A 58 -23.47 -2.12 -28.10
N ASN A 59 -24.78 -1.92 -28.29
CA ASN A 59 -25.41 -0.61 -28.27
C ASN A 59 -26.26 -0.37 -27.01
N ALA A 60 -25.63 -0.44 -25.83
CA ALA A 60 -26.22 -0.30 -24.48
C ALA A 60 -27.14 0.92 -24.25
N SER A 61 -27.23 1.84 -25.21
CA SER A 61 -28.20 2.93 -25.30
C SER A 61 -29.62 2.60 -24.88
N ILE A 62 -30.15 1.43 -25.25
CA ILE A 62 -31.53 1.03 -24.93
C ILE A 62 -31.70 0.74 -23.43
N LEU A 63 -30.66 0.25 -22.76
CA LEU A 63 -30.69 0.05 -21.30
C LEU A 63 -30.79 1.40 -20.59
N PHE A 64 -30.04 2.41 -21.05
CA PHE A 64 -30.06 3.76 -20.47
C PHE A 64 -31.38 4.50 -20.73
N GLU A 65 -31.96 4.36 -21.92
CA GLU A 65 -33.27 4.94 -22.24
C GLU A 65 -34.37 4.39 -21.32
N ARG A 66 -34.25 3.14 -20.88
CA ARG A 66 -35.26 2.45 -20.05
C ARG A 66 -35.16 2.75 -18.56
N PHE A 67 -34.11 3.40 -18.09
CA PHE A 67 -34.08 3.99 -16.74
C PHE A 67 -35.23 4.97 -16.51
N GLN A 68 -35.67 5.63 -17.59
CA GLN A 68 -36.73 6.62 -17.57
C GLN A 68 -38.11 6.03 -17.87
N SER A 69 -38.25 4.70 -17.90
CA SER A 69 -39.55 4.04 -18.06
C SER A 69 -40.56 4.55 -17.01
N PRO A 70 -41.87 4.63 -17.30
CA PRO A 70 -42.85 4.83 -16.24
C PRO A 70 -42.98 3.61 -15.32
N ASP A 71 -42.63 2.42 -15.83
CA ASP A 71 -42.80 1.15 -15.14
C ASP A 71 -41.61 0.81 -14.21
N PRO A 72 -41.86 0.52 -12.92
CA PRO A 72 -40.80 0.24 -11.94
C PRO A 72 -40.10 -1.10 -12.17
N ASP A 73 -40.80 -2.12 -12.67
CA ASP A 73 -40.22 -3.45 -12.90
C ASP A 73 -39.29 -3.43 -14.11
N ILE A 74 -39.65 -2.67 -15.17
CA ILE A 74 -38.73 -2.38 -16.27
C ILE A 74 -37.46 -1.69 -15.74
N LYS A 75 -37.56 -0.68 -14.87
CA LYS A 75 -36.38 -0.02 -14.29
C LYS A 75 -35.49 -0.99 -13.54
N LYS A 76 -36.10 -1.77 -12.63
CA LYS A 76 -35.42 -2.76 -11.82
C LYS A 76 -34.63 -3.74 -12.69
N HIS A 77 -35.29 -4.39 -13.64
CA HIS A 77 -34.65 -5.39 -14.50
C HIS A 77 -33.55 -4.77 -15.39
N ASN A 78 -33.69 -3.52 -15.84
CA ASN A 78 -32.64 -2.86 -16.62
C ASN A 78 -31.43 -2.48 -15.75
N LEU A 79 -31.63 -2.06 -14.50
CA LEU A 79 -30.53 -1.84 -13.56
C LEU A 79 -29.82 -3.16 -13.22
N GLU A 80 -30.56 -4.25 -13.05
CA GLU A 80 -30.01 -5.58 -12.80
C GLU A 80 -29.18 -6.10 -13.99
N ILE A 81 -29.69 -5.97 -15.22
CA ILE A 81 -28.93 -6.26 -16.43
C ILE A 81 -27.65 -5.42 -16.49
N LEU A 82 -27.72 -4.12 -16.17
CA LEU A 82 -26.55 -3.27 -16.22
C LEU A 82 -25.52 -3.68 -15.15
N HIS A 83 -25.96 -3.92 -13.91
CA HIS A 83 -25.11 -4.42 -12.83
C HIS A 83 -24.38 -5.70 -13.27
N ASN A 84 -25.10 -6.66 -13.84
CA ASN A 84 -24.51 -7.90 -14.33
C ASN A 84 -23.50 -7.62 -15.46
N LEU A 85 -23.85 -6.82 -16.47
CA LEU A 85 -22.95 -6.44 -17.56
C LEU A 85 -21.67 -5.74 -17.07
N MET A 86 -21.75 -4.95 -16.00
CA MET A 86 -20.58 -4.27 -15.45
C MET A 86 -19.50 -5.22 -14.90
N HIS A 87 -19.88 -6.47 -14.57
CA HIS A 87 -18.95 -7.53 -14.17
C HIS A 87 -18.24 -8.20 -15.36
N ASP A 88 -18.73 -8.02 -16.60
CA ASP A 88 -18.01 -8.43 -17.80
C ASP A 88 -17.03 -7.33 -18.23
N PRO A 89 -15.71 -7.60 -18.35
CA PRO A 89 -14.72 -6.57 -18.66
C PRO A 89 -14.95 -5.88 -20.01
N ILE A 90 -15.48 -6.59 -21.02
CA ILE A 90 -15.71 -6.08 -22.37
C ILE A 90 -16.95 -5.19 -22.37
N ALA A 91 -18.07 -5.70 -21.84
CA ALA A 91 -19.33 -4.97 -21.75
C ALA A 91 -19.15 -3.66 -20.97
N ALA A 92 -18.48 -3.74 -19.83
CA ALA A 92 -18.25 -2.58 -18.99
C ALA A 92 -17.38 -1.51 -19.67
N HIS A 93 -16.40 -1.93 -20.51
CA HIS A 93 -15.63 -0.98 -21.31
C HIS A 93 -16.50 -0.22 -22.34
N GLU A 94 -17.40 -0.94 -23.01
CA GLU A 94 -18.32 -0.34 -23.99
C GLU A 94 -19.37 0.57 -23.32
N ILE A 95 -19.87 0.16 -22.15
CA ILE A 95 -20.78 0.97 -21.32
C ILE A 95 -20.08 2.27 -20.92
N SER A 96 -18.85 2.21 -20.42
CA SER A 96 -18.10 3.38 -19.98
C SER A 96 -17.86 4.40 -21.10
N LYS A 97 -17.70 3.93 -22.34
CA LYS A 97 -17.51 4.79 -23.52
C LYS A 97 -18.81 5.28 -24.16
N SER A 98 -19.96 4.85 -23.65
CA SER A 98 -21.22 5.19 -24.27
C SER A 98 -21.60 6.64 -24.03
N LYS A 99 -21.67 7.43 -25.11
CA LYS A 99 -22.11 8.84 -25.05
C LYS A 99 -23.55 9.04 -24.59
N LYS A 100 -24.35 7.97 -24.54
CA LYS A 100 -25.73 8.03 -24.06
C LYS A 100 -25.84 7.82 -22.54
N PHE A 101 -24.80 7.30 -21.89
CA PHE A 101 -24.83 7.12 -20.45
C PHE A 101 -24.81 8.48 -19.75
N ASN A 102 -25.62 8.63 -18.70
CA ASN A 102 -25.70 9.84 -17.90
C ASN A 102 -25.98 9.48 -16.44
N PHE A 103 -25.05 9.82 -15.55
CA PHE A 103 -25.21 9.63 -14.12
C PHE A 103 -26.45 10.32 -13.54
N SER A 104 -26.90 11.45 -14.10
CA SER A 104 -28.10 12.16 -13.63
C SER A 104 -29.35 11.28 -13.67
N ALA A 105 -29.49 10.41 -14.68
CA ALA A 105 -30.61 9.48 -14.77
C ALA A 105 -30.52 8.39 -13.70
N LEU A 106 -29.30 7.93 -13.39
CA LEU A 106 -29.07 6.93 -12.34
C LEU A 106 -29.35 7.52 -10.94
N TYR A 107 -28.93 8.75 -10.67
CA TYR A 107 -29.10 9.40 -9.37
C TYR A 107 -30.57 9.59 -8.98
N GLN A 108 -31.48 9.77 -9.95
CA GLN A 108 -32.92 9.85 -9.68
C GLN A 108 -33.45 8.59 -8.99
N HIS A 109 -32.81 7.44 -9.20
CA HIS A 109 -33.19 6.18 -8.59
C HIS A 109 -32.68 6.02 -7.16
N PHE A 110 -31.76 6.88 -6.69
CA PHE A 110 -31.32 6.88 -5.29
C PHE A 110 -32.44 7.30 -4.34
N GLU A 111 -33.46 8.01 -4.82
CA GLU A 111 -34.63 8.42 -4.03
C GLU A 111 -35.88 7.57 -4.36
N SER A 112 -35.69 6.44 -5.05
CA SER A 112 -36.78 5.54 -5.41
C SER A 112 -37.55 5.06 -4.17
N SER A 113 -38.88 5.10 -4.25
CA SER A 113 -39.76 4.50 -3.23
C SER A 113 -39.71 2.96 -3.21
N TYR A 114 -39.07 2.36 -4.21
CA TYR A 114 -38.87 0.91 -4.32
C TYR A 114 -37.44 0.55 -3.87
N PRO A 115 -37.27 -0.15 -2.72
CA PRO A 115 -35.96 -0.46 -2.16
C PRO A 115 -35.03 -1.21 -3.11
N GLU A 116 -35.54 -2.18 -3.87
CA GLU A 116 -34.73 -2.98 -4.81
C GLU A 116 -34.12 -2.10 -5.91
N ILE A 117 -34.89 -1.13 -6.42
CA ILE A 117 -34.42 -0.16 -7.43
C ILE A 117 -33.35 0.74 -6.81
N GLN A 118 -33.56 1.20 -5.57
CA GLN A 118 -32.63 2.04 -4.85
C GLN A 118 -31.29 1.33 -4.61
N HIS A 119 -31.33 0.09 -4.14
CA HIS A 119 -30.16 -0.77 -3.95
C HIS A 119 -29.40 -1.00 -5.27
N LEU A 120 -30.09 -1.43 -6.32
CA LEU A 120 -29.49 -1.70 -7.62
C LEU A 120 -28.87 -0.44 -8.23
N ALA A 121 -29.49 0.73 -8.07
CA ALA A 121 -28.94 1.98 -8.58
C ALA A 121 -27.60 2.32 -7.90
N LEU A 122 -27.49 2.13 -6.58
CA LEU A 122 -26.24 2.32 -5.84
C LEU A 122 -25.17 1.29 -6.24
N ASP A 123 -25.57 0.03 -6.48
CA ASP A 123 -24.63 -1.02 -6.91
C ASP A 123 -24.08 -0.75 -8.32
N VAL A 124 -24.95 -0.39 -9.27
CA VAL A 124 -24.54 0.06 -10.61
C VAL A 124 -23.59 1.26 -10.52
N ALA A 125 -23.89 2.25 -9.67
CA ALA A 125 -23.02 3.40 -9.48
C ALA A 125 -21.66 2.98 -8.90
N ALA A 126 -21.62 2.05 -7.96
CA ALA A 126 -20.38 1.51 -7.42
C ALA A 126 -19.56 0.79 -8.49
N ASP A 127 -20.19 -0.04 -9.32
CA ASP A 127 -19.51 -0.76 -10.39
C ASP A 127 -18.87 0.18 -11.40
N LEU A 128 -19.60 1.22 -11.81
CA LEU A 128 -19.10 2.24 -12.75
C LEU A 128 -17.91 3.00 -12.16
N ILE A 129 -18.05 3.51 -10.93
CA ILE A 129 -17.03 4.36 -10.31
C ILE A 129 -15.81 3.56 -9.87
N SER A 130 -15.96 2.27 -9.53
CA SER A 130 -14.85 1.38 -9.18
C SER A 130 -13.82 1.24 -10.31
N ARG A 131 -14.20 1.54 -11.55
CA ARG A 131 -13.31 1.62 -12.72
C ARG A 131 -12.54 2.94 -12.73
N ASN A 132 -11.83 3.21 -11.64
CA ASN A 132 -11.03 4.40 -11.34
C ASN A 132 -10.03 4.85 -12.44
N ARG A 133 -9.62 3.94 -13.34
CA ARG A 133 -8.71 4.23 -14.47
C ARG A 133 -9.43 4.78 -15.71
N ASP A 134 -10.76 4.76 -15.73
CA ASP A 134 -11.55 5.26 -16.85
C ASP A 134 -11.79 6.77 -16.68
N GLU A 135 -10.98 7.57 -17.37
CA GLU A 135 -11.04 9.04 -17.28
C GLU A 135 -12.39 9.62 -17.71
N ASP A 136 -13.10 8.98 -18.65
CA ASP A 136 -14.40 9.44 -19.15
C ASP A 136 -15.46 9.32 -18.05
N ILE A 137 -15.50 8.18 -17.36
CA ILE A 137 -16.45 7.95 -16.26
C ILE A 137 -16.17 8.86 -15.07
N GLN A 138 -14.90 9.03 -14.70
CA GLN A 138 -14.53 9.92 -13.59
C GLN A 138 -14.88 11.39 -13.91
N SER A 139 -14.66 11.82 -15.16
CA SER A 139 -15.02 13.17 -15.61
C SER A 139 -16.54 13.36 -15.58
N LEU A 140 -17.31 12.39 -16.09
CA LEU A 140 -18.77 12.47 -16.08
C LEU A 140 -19.35 12.48 -14.66
N PHE A 141 -18.77 11.70 -13.74
CA PHE A 141 -19.17 11.71 -12.33
C PHE A 141 -18.95 13.09 -11.69
N HIS A 142 -17.81 13.73 -11.98
CA HIS A 142 -17.52 15.09 -11.52
C HIS A 142 -18.45 16.13 -12.15
N GLU A 143 -18.62 16.11 -13.47
CA GLU A 143 -19.49 17.04 -14.21
C GLU A 143 -20.96 16.98 -13.77
N THR A 144 -21.42 15.81 -13.32
CA THR A 144 -22.78 15.59 -12.81
C THR A 144 -22.94 15.85 -11.32
N ASN A 145 -21.94 16.44 -10.65
CA ASN A 145 -21.91 16.70 -9.21
C ASN A 145 -22.13 15.43 -8.36
N GLY A 146 -21.57 14.29 -8.78
CA GLY A 146 -21.78 13.01 -8.13
C GLY A 146 -21.38 12.99 -6.64
N VAL A 147 -20.31 13.70 -6.28
CA VAL A 147 -19.89 13.85 -4.87
C VAL A 147 -21.00 14.51 -4.06
N LYS A 148 -21.52 15.64 -4.53
CA LYS A 148 -22.61 16.35 -3.84
C LYS A 148 -23.86 15.46 -3.71
N MET A 149 -24.24 14.74 -4.77
CA MET A 149 -25.39 13.84 -4.76
C MET A 149 -25.26 12.77 -3.67
N LEU A 150 -24.09 12.14 -3.54
CA LEU A 150 -23.84 11.14 -2.50
C LEU A 150 -23.78 11.76 -1.10
N LEU A 151 -23.20 12.95 -0.95
CA LEU A 151 -23.20 13.66 0.33
C LEU A 151 -24.60 14.06 0.76
N ASP A 152 -25.46 14.48 -0.16
CA ASP A 152 -26.87 14.79 0.13
C ASP A 152 -27.64 13.51 0.50
N PHE A 153 -27.38 12.38 -0.18
CA PHE A 153 -27.92 11.07 0.18
C PHE A 153 -27.55 10.67 1.63
N LEU A 154 -26.30 10.88 2.03
CA LEU A 154 -25.79 10.58 3.38
C LEU A 154 -26.39 11.45 4.49
N LYS A 155 -27.13 12.53 4.17
CA LYS A 155 -27.84 13.34 5.18
C LYS A 155 -29.19 12.75 5.56
N ASN A 156 -29.72 11.83 4.75
CA ASN A 156 -31.01 11.22 5.04
C ASN A 156 -30.85 10.06 6.03
N GLU A 157 -31.31 10.26 7.25
CA GLU A 157 -31.24 9.26 8.33
C GLU A 157 -32.12 8.01 8.05
N GLU A 158 -33.15 8.12 7.20
CA GLU A 158 -34.01 6.99 6.82
C GLU A 158 -33.28 5.95 5.98
N TRP A 159 -32.18 6.33 5.31
CA TRP A 159 -31.39 5.47 4.43
C TRP A 159 -30.08 4.99 5.07
N ASN A 160 -30.00 4.98 6.40
CA ASN A 160 -28.77 4.64 7.13
C ASN A 160 -28.18 3.26 6.75
N ASP A 161 -29.06 2.29 6.48
CA ASP A 161 -28.68 0.95 6.01
C ASP A 161 -27.99 0.96 4.65
N LEU A 162 -28.28 1.95 3.81
CA LEU A 162 -27.68 2.18 2.49
C LEU A 162 -26.46 3.08 2.50
N HIS A 163 -26.22 3.83 3.59
CA HIS A 163 -25.09 4.76 3.69
C HIS A 163 -23.75 4.06 3.43
N VAL A 164 -23.63 2.77 3.76
CA VAL A 164 -22.41 1.99 3.48
C VAL A 164 -22.13 1.89 1.98
N LYS A 165 -23.17 1.75 1.13
CA LYS A 165 -23.03 1.71 -0.33
C LYS A 165 -22.63 3.10 -0.86
N ALA A 166 -23.25 4.17 -0.35
CA ALA A 166 -22.89 5.53 -0.74
C ALA A 166 -21.45 5.90 -0.35
N LEU A 167 -21.00 5.56 0.86
CA LEU A 167 -19.61 5.73 1.30
C LEU A 167 -18.64 4.91 0.45
N ASN A 168 -19.01 3.67 0.06
CA ASN A 168 -18.20 2.83 -0.82
C ASN A 168 -18.03 3.47 -2.23
N ILE A 169 -19.08 4.09 -2.79
CA ILE A 169 -18.99 4.84 -4.05
C ILE A 169 -18.06 6.05 -3.88
N LEU A 170 -18.21 6.83 -2.80
CA LEU A 170 -17.33 7.97 -2.50
C LEU A 170 -15.87 7.53 -2.33
N ARG A 171 -15.63 6.37 -1.71
CA ARG A 171 -14.28 5.81 -1.59
C ARG A 171 -13.67 5.53 -2.95
N PHE A 172 -14.40 4.83 -3.83
CA PHE A 172 -13.92 4.57 -5.20
C PHE A 172 -13.66 5.88 -5.97
N ALA A 173 -14.54 6.86 -5.84
CA ALA A 173 -14.36 8.17 -6.48
C ALA A 173 -13.14 8.92 -5.94
N ALA A 174 -12.87 8.82 -4.63
CA ALA A 174 -11.73 9.47 -3.97
C ALA A 174 -10.36 8.88 -4.37
N GLU A 175 -10.32 7.80 -5.16
CA GLU A 175 -9.08 7.37 -5.83
C GLU A 175 -8.59 8.41 -6.84
N ASN A 176 -9.51 9.23 -7.38
CA ASN A 176 -9.18 10.38 -8.22
C ASN A 176 -8.82 11.61 -7.35
N PRO A 177 -7.61 12.19 -7.50
CA PRO A 177 -7.20 13.38 -6.77
C PRO A 177 -8.14 14.59 -6.93
N VAL A 178 -8.80 14.74 -8.08
CA VAL A 178 -9.75 15.85 -8.34
C VAL A 178 -10.96 15.75 -7.40
N VAL A 179 -11.49 14.53 -7.23
CA VAL A 179 -12.60 14.27 -6.30
C VAL A 179 -12.17 14.50 -4.84
N VAL A 180 -10.93 14.16 -4.49
CA VAL A 180 -10.38 14.45 -3.16
C VAL A 180 -10.33 15.96 -2.89
N ASP A 181 -9.86 16.75 -3.87
CA ASP A 181 -9.89 18.21 -3.76
C ASP A 181 -11.34 18.73 -3.61
N GLU A 182 -12.29 18.21 -4.39
CA GLU A 182 -13.72 18.57 -4.28
C GLU A 182 -14.30 18.23 -2.90
N LEU A 183 -13.99 17.05 -2.34
CA LEU A 183 -14.41 16.67 -0.99
C LEU A 183 -13.88 17.62 0.08
N ILE A 184 -12.63 18.08 -0.05
CA ILE A 184 -12.01 19.03 0.88
C ILE A 184 -12.66 20.41 0.73
N GLU A 185 -12.83 20.89 -0.49
CA GLU A 185 -13.31 22.25 -0.79
C GLU A 185 -14.81 22.43 -0.54
N SER A 186 -15.59 21.37 -0.70
CA SER A 186 -17.02 21.34 -0.36
C SER A 186 -17.31 21.43 1.14
N GLY A 187 -16.30 21.28 2.01
CA GLY A 187 -16.48 21.24 3.45
C GLY A 187 -17.18 19.97 3.95
N SER A 188 -17.09 18.88 3.19
CA SER A 188 -17.76 17.59 3.49
C SER A 188 -17.07 16.74 4.56
N ILE A 189 -15.80 17.04 4.89
CA ILE A 189 -14.98 16.27 5.83
C ILE A 189 -15.65 16.06 7.20
N PRO A 190 -16.30 17.06 7.85
CA PRO A 190 -17.03 16.85 9.09
C PRO A 190 -18.17 15.81 8.97
N GLN A 191 -18.86 15.78 7.84
CA GLN A 191 -19.91 14.80 7.58
C GLN A 191 -19.36 13.37 7.48
N ILE A 192 -18.18 13.20 6.88
CA ILE A 192 -17.50 11.89 6.83
C ILE A 192 -16.99 11.50 8.22
N LEU A 193 -16.42 12.45 8.97
CA LEU A 193 -15.94 12.22 10.35
C LEU A 193 -17.06 11.83 11.32
N TYR A 194 -18.29 12.24 11.07
CA TYR A 194 -19.44 11.85 11.87
C TYR A 194 -19.59 10.31 11.96
N TYR A 195 -19.35 9.60 10.85
CA TYR A 195 -19.39 8.13 10.80
C TYR A 195 -18.25 7.46 11.60
N ILE A 196 -17.17 8.17 11.88
CA ILE A 196 -16.05 7.67 12.68
C ILE A 196 -16.30 7.98 14.17
N LYS A 197 -16.83 9.16 14.49
CA LYS A 197 -17.00 9.60 15.88
C LYS A 197 -18.24 9.03 16.57
N HIS A 198 -19.30 8.72 15.83
CA HIS A 198 -20.63 8.50 16.43
C HIS A 198 -21.31 7.18 16.05
N MET A 199 -20.75 6.40 15.11
CA MET A 199 -21.41 5.18 14.64
C MET A 199 -20.82 3.92 15.28
N GLU A 200 -21.70 3.07 15.78
CA GLU A 200 -21.32 1.74 16.30
C GLU A 200 -21.17 0.69 15.18
N ASN A 201 -21.68 0.98 13.97
CA ASN A 201 -21.62 0.05 12.84
C ASN A 201 -20.21 0.00 12.24
N PRO A 202 -19.47 -1.14 12.38
CA PRO A 202 -18.09 -1.23 11.93
C PRO A 202 -17.95 -1.11 10.40
N LYS A 203 -18.98 -1.43 9.61
CA LYS A 203 -18.96 -1.31 8.15
C LYS A 203 -19.00 0.15 7.69
N LEU A 204 -19.81 0.98 8.34
CA LEU A 204 -19.85 2.42 8.05
C LEU A 204 -18.55 3.08 8.49
N PHE A 205 -18.07 2.71 9.67
CA PHE A 205 -16.82 3.19 10.25
C PHE A 205 -15.63 2.94 9.32
N ILE A 206 -15.47 1.72 8.81
CA ILE A 206 -14.33 1.37 7.94
C ILE A 206 -14.39 2.06 6.57
N GLU A 207 -15.57 2.18 5.95
CA GLU A 207 -15.68 2.87 4.66
C GLU A 207 -15.39 4.38 4.81
N ALA A 208 -15.85 5.00 5.91
CA ALA A 208 -15.49 6.38 6.22
C ALA A 208 -13.97 6.55 6.39
N LEU A 209 -13.31 5.66 7.14
CA LEU A 209 -11.84 5.68 7.27
C LEU A 209 -11.14 5.50 5.91
N ARG A 210 -11.62 4.59 5.05
CA ARG A 210 -11.05 4.38 3.71
C ARG A 210 -11.16 5.63 2.83
N ILE A 211 -12.22 6.43 2.94
CA ILE A 211 -12.26 7.74 2.26
C ILE A 211 -11.18 8.67 2.83
N LEU A 212 -11.02 8.71 4.16
CA LEU A 212 -10.00 9.55 4.80
C LEU A 212 -8.56 9.16 4.43
N VAL A 213 -8.32 7.91 4.07
CA VAL A 213 -7.03 7.47 3.51
C VAL A 213 -6.68 8.30 2.27
N HIS A 214 -7.63 8.45 1.34
CA HIS A 214 -7.42 9.22 0.12
C HIS A 214 -7.23 10.70 0.41
N VAL A 215 -8.02 11.26 1.34
CA VAL A 215 -7.85 12.65 1.81
C VAL A 215 -6.46 12.85 2.41
N ALA A 216 -5.99 11.95 3.29
CA ALA A 216 -4.70 12.05 3.96
C ALA A 216 -3.48 11.92 3.01
N ASN A 217 -3.68 11.44 1.77
CA ASN A 217 -2.61 11.42 0.77
C ASN A 217 -2.21 12.83 0.31
N THR A 218 -3.10 13.83 0.41
CA THR A 218 -2.81 15.21 -0.01
C THR A 218 -2.38 16.09 1.17
N PHE A 219 -1.57 17.13 0.91
CA PHE A 219 -1.18 18.07 1.95
C PHE A 219 -2.39 18.86 2.49
N LYS A 220 -3.28 19.33 1.60
CA LYS A 220 -4.53 20.02 1.99
C LYS A 220 -5.38 19.12 2.89
N GLY A 221 -5.51 17.84 2.51
CA GLY A 221 -6.25 16.83 3.26
C GLY A 221 -5.69 16.60 4.66
N ARG A 222 -4.37 16.42 4.81
CA ARG A 222 -3.77 16.30 6.15
C ARG A 222 -4.01 17.53 7.02
N LYS A 223 -3.92 18.73 6.44
CA LYS A 223 -4.18 19.98 7.15
C LYS A 223 -5.63 20.06 7.67
N ILE A 224 -6.61 19.74 6.83
CA ILE A 224 -8.03 19.78 7.22
C ILE A 224 -8.39 18.67 8.20
N LEU A 225 -7.82 17.47 8.05
CA LEU A 225 -8.05 16.39 9.01
C LEU A 225 -7.47 16.74 10.39
N TYR A 226 -6.27 17.32 10.41
CA TYR A 226 -5.65 17.80 11.66
C TYR A 226 -6.51 18.86 12.35
N SER A 227 -7.07 19.83 11.61
CA SER A 227 -7.95 20.84 12.21
C SER A 227 -9.27 20.30 12.78
N HIS A 228 -9.63 19.06 12.45
CA HIS A 228 -10.80 18.36 12.99
C HIS A 228 -10.44 17.28 14.02
N GLU A 229 -9.24 17.36 14.59
CA GLU A 229 -8.78 16.49 15.70
C GLU A 229 -8.77 15.00 15.33
N ILE A 230 -8.41 14.69 14.08
CA ILE A 230 -8.38 13.30 13.58
C ILE A 230 -7.45 12.39 14.40
N ILE A 231 -6.39 12.93 15.01
CA ILE A 231 -5.37 12.12 15.70
C ILE A 231 -5.97 11.41 16.91
N GLU A 232 -6.76 12.12 17.72
CA GLU A 232 -7.47 11.53 18.87
C GLU A 232 -8.44 10.44 18.40
N CYS A 233 -9.20 10.71 17.34
CA CYS A 233 -10.14 9.75 16.76
C CYS A 233 -9.45 8.47 16.30
N LEU A 234 -8.27 8.58 15.67
CA LEU A 234 -7.50 7.42 15.20
C LEU A 234 -6.90 6.63 16.37
N ILE A 235 -6.47 7.31 17.43
CA ILE A 235 -5.97 6.63 18.63
C ILE A 235 -7.11 5.87 19.31
N ASP A 236 -8.29 6.48 19.43
CA ASP A 236 -9.46 5.80 20.01
C ASP A 236 -9.96 4.66 19.13
N ALA A 237 -9.86 4.78 17.80
CA ALA A 237 -10.15 3.69 16.87
C ALA A 237 -9.23 2.46 17.08
N LEU A 238 -7.97 2.66 17.47
CA LEU A 238 -7.05 1.56 17.81
C LEU A 238 -7.38 0.89 19.16
N ARG A 239 -8.10 1.56 20.05
CA ARG A 239 -8.43 1.02 21.39
C ARG A 239 -9.67 0.13 21.41
N GLN A 240 -10.54 0.26 20.43
CA GLN A 240 -11.78 -0.53 20.35
C GLN A 240 -11.47 -2.03 20.19
N PRO A 241 -12.38 -2.97 20.51
CA PRO A 241 -12.17 -4.40 20.25
C PRO A 241 -12.14 -4.65 18.73
N ILE A 242 -10.93 -4.75 18.16
CA ILE A 242 -10.71 -4.53 16.72
C ILE A 242 -11.05 -5.74 15.81
N GLN A 243 -11.75 -5.44 14.71
CA GLN A 243 -11.69 -6.21 13.45
C GLN A 243 -10.40 -5.88 12.68
N SER A 244 -9.63 -6.89 12.24
CA SER A 244 -8.30 -6.74 11.58
C SER A 244 -8.18 -5.57 10.61
N ASP A 245 -9.20 -5.35 9.80
CA ASP A 245 -9.20 -4.36 8.73
C ASP A 245 -9.23 -2.92 9.26
N ILE A 246 -9.82 -2.67 10.43
CA ILE A 246 -9.89 -1.33 11.05
C ILE A 246 -8.50 -0.90 11.56
N VAL A 247 -7.75 -1.78 12.23
CA VAL A 247 -6.37 -1.45 12.66
C VAL A 247 -5.50 -1.14 11.46
N GLU A 248 -5.60 -1.93 10.39
CA GLU A 248 -4.82 -1.72 9.18
C GLU A 248 -5.05 -0.32 8.59
N VAL A 249 -6.31 0.03 8.33
CA VAL A 249 -6.67 1.33 7.75
C VAL A 249 -6.31 2.47 8.71
N THR A 250 -6.55 2.32 10.00
CA THR A 250 -6.22 3.33 11.02
C THR A 250 -4.72 3.60 11.09
N CYS A 251 -3.89 2.56 11.17
CA CYS A 251 -2.43 2.69 11.14
C CYS A 251 -1.95 3.34 9.84
N TYR A 252 -2.57 3.02 8.71
CA TYR A 252 -2.24 3.64 7.43
C TYR A 252 -2.49 5.16 7.47
N ILE A 253 -3.65 5.60 7.98
CA ILE A 253 -3.96 7.03 8.12
C ILE A 253 -3.00 7.70 9.10
N ILE A 254 -2.73 7.11 10.27
CA ILE A 254 -1.72 7.63 11.21
C ILE A 254 -0.38 7.83 10.49
N GLY A 255 0.08 6.82 9.74
CA GLY A 255 1.28 6.89 8.91
C GLY A 255 1.26 8.07 7.94
N LYS A 256 0.14 8.28 7.23
CA LYS A 256 -0.02 9.44 6.34
C LYS A 256 0.01 10.76 7.09
N MET A 257 -0.63 10.84 8.26
CA MET A 257 -0.63 12.05 9.08
C MET A 257 0.77 12.44 9.58
N THR A 258 1.71 11.48 9.73
CA THR A 258 3.10 11.83 10.06
C THR A 258 3.83 12.64 8.97
N LEU A 259 3.28 12.71 7.75
CA LEU A 259 3.77 13.58 6.67
C LEU A 259 3.31 15.04 6.81
N PHE A 260 2.63 15.39 7.91
CA PHE A 260 2.24 16.76 8.25
C PHE A 260 2.88 17.15 9.57
N ASP A 261 3.77 18.16 9.55
CA ASP A 261 4.66 18.50 10.66
C ASP A 261 3.97 18.65 12.03
N HIS A 262 2.78 19.25 12.07
CA HIS A 262 2.03 19.42 13.32
C HIS A 262 1.53 18.08 13.88
N ALA A 263 0.90 17.27 13.02
CA ALA A 263 0.46 15.92 13.38
C ALA A 263 1.64 15.02 13.74
N ALA A 264 2.77 15.13 13.04
CA ALA A 264 3.98 14.37 13.33
C ALA A 264 4.52 14.66 14.74
N ARG A 265 4.54 15.93 15.16
CA ARG A 265 4.97 16.31 16.52
C ARG A 265 4.05 15.79 17.60
N GLU A 266 2.75 15.82 17.35
CA GLU A 266 1.74 15.32 18.27
C GLU A 266 1.81 13.78 18.41
N LEU A 267 1.88 13.08 17.29
CA LEU A 267 2.08 11.63 17.23
C LEU A 267 3.42 11.20 17.82
N ALA A 268 4.45 12.06 17.74
CA ALA A 268 5.76 11.81 18.36
C ALA A 268 5.79 12.08 19.87
N SER A 269 4.68 12.53 20.46
CA SER A 269 4.60 12.65 21.92
C SER A 269 4.79 11.28 22.58
N THR A 270 5.42 11.26 23.76
CA THR A 270 5.71 10.01 24.46
C THR A 270 4.43 9.23 24.80
N GLU A 271 3.33 9.94 25.04
CA GLU A 271 2.03 9.35 25.35
C GLU A 271 1.38 8.70 24.12
N SER A 272 1.33 9.42 22.99
CA SER A 272 0.78 8.89 21.74
C SER A 272 1.55 7.68 21.25
N ILE A 273 2.89 7.73 21.25
CA ILE A 273 3.73 6.59 20.85
C ILE A 273 3.46 5.36 21.74
N LYS A 274 3.42 5.55 23.07
CA LYS A 274 3.18 4.44 24.00
C LYS A 274 1.81 3.80 23.78
N THR A 275 0.79 4.62 23.55
CA THR A 275 -0.58 4.16 23.29
C THR A 275 -0.63 3.38 21.98
N ILE A 276 -0.22 3.99 20.87
CA ILE A 276 -0.23 3.38 19.54
C ILE A 276 0.56 2.06 19.53
N LEU A 277 1.75 2.02 20.12
CA LEU A 277 2.54 0.80 20.21
C LEU A 277 1.90 -0.25 21.12
N GLY A 278 1.28 0.15 22.22
CA GLY A 278 0.55 -0.75 23.12
C GLY A 278 -0.59 -1.45 22.39
N ASP A 279 -1.43 -0.67 21.69
CA ASP A 279 -2.61 -1.17 20.99
C ASP A 279 -2.23 -2.04 19.78
N ILE A 280 -1.23 -1.62 18.99
CA ILE A 280 -0.71 -2.44 17.87
C ILE A 280 -0.11 -3.75 18.39
N ASN A 281 0.65 -3.72 19.48
CA ASN A 281 1.22 -4.94 20.04
C ASN A 281 0.13 -5.88 20.57
N ALA A 282 -0.88 -5.35 21.27
CA ALA A 282 -2.02 -6.15 21.71
C ALA A 282 -2.77 -6.80 20.53
N TRP A 283 -2.95 -6.06 19.45
CA TRP A 283 -3.53 -6.60 18.21
C TRP A 283 -2.66 -7.68 17.57
N LEU A 284 -1.34 -7.46 17.46
CA LEU A 284 -0.39 -8.44 16.95
C LEU A 284 -0.39 -9.72 17.81
N GLU A 285 -0.40 -9.58 19.13
CA GLU A 285 -0.46 -10.72 20.06
C GLU A 285 -1.77 -11.49 19.94
N SER A 286 -2.90 -10.80 19.74
CA SER A 286 -4.20 -11.43 19.50
C SER A 286 -4.22 -12.21 18.18
N LYS A 287 -3.63 -11.66 17.10
CA LYS A 287 -3.67 -12.25 15.76
C LYS A 287 -2.63 -13.35 15.54
N PHE A 288 -1.43 -13.19 16.10
CA PHE A 288 -0.28 -14.06 15.83
C PHE A 288 0.24 -14.80 17.07
N GLY A 289 -0.37 -14.60 18.24
CA GLY A 289 0.16 -15.06 19.51
C GLY A 289 1.32 -14.19 20.00
N ARG A 290 1.83 -14.48 21.20
CA ARG A 290 2.96 -13.75 21.78
C ARG A 290 4.24 -14.03 20.99
N LEU A 291 4.63 -13.07 20.16
CA LEU A 291 5.86 -13.15 19.37
C LEU A 291 7.08 -13.04 20.27
N GLN A 292 8.07 -13.89 20.04
CA GLN A 292 9.35 -13.77 20.72
C GLN A 292 10.08 -12.54 20.20
N CYS A 293 10.69 -11.76 21.11
CA CYS A 293 11.61 -10.71 20.70
C CYS A 293 12.76 -11.31 19.89
N ASP A 294 13.27 -10.54 18.93
CA ASP A 294 14.43 -10.96 18.16
C ASP A 294 15.64 -11.16 19.07
N PRO A 295 16.21 -12.38 19.16
CA PRO A 295 17.27 -12.68 20.12
C PRO A 295 18.63 -12.12 19.75
N HIS A 296 18.86 -11.73 18.49
CA HIS A 296 20.19 -11.35 17.99
C HIS A 296 20.25 -9.95 17.40
N PHE A 297 19.12 -9.37 16.99
CA PHE A 297 19.12 -8.08 16.31
C PHE A 297 19.72 -6.95 17.18
N SER A 298 19.43 -6.95 18.48
CA SER A 298 20.01 -5.99 19.43
C SER A 298 21.54 -6.13 19.52
N GLU A 299 22.05 -7.36 19.50
CA GLU A 299 23.49 -7.67 19.49
C GLU A 299 24.16 -7.18 18.20
N TYR A 300 23.51 -7.38 17.05
CA TYR A 300 24.00 -6.87 15.76
C TYR A 300 24.11 -5.35 15.74
N VAL A 301 23.09 -4.66 16.25
CA VAL A 301 23.11 -3.19 16.35
C VAL A 301 24.24 -2.71 17.26
N GLU A 302 24.42 -3.35 18.41
CA GLU A 302 25.45 -2.97 19.38
C GLU A 302 26.87 -3.27 18.87
N LEU A 303 27.07 -4.42 18.24
CA LEU A 303 28.33 -4.77 17.60
C LEU A 303 28.70 -3.76 16.50
N PHE A 304 27.74 -3.40 15.64
CA PHE A 304 27.97 -2.42 14.59
C PHE A 304 28.30 -1.03 15.15
N LYS A 305 27.58 -0.58 16.20
CA LYS A 305 27.89 0.68 16.89
C LYS A 305 29.33 0.73 17.42
N ARG A 306 29.81 -0.38 18.00
CA ARG A 306 31.22 -0.49 18.46
C ARG A 306 32.20 -0.42 17.30
N MET A 307 31.89 -1.04 16.15
CA MET A 307 32.70 -0.94 14.93
C MET A 307 32.79 0.52 14.44
N LEU A 308 31.67 1.25 14.43
CA LEU A 308 31.66 2.67 14.08
C LEU A 308 32.56 3.48 15.01
N LEU A 309 32.44 3.30 16.33
CA LEU A 309 33.26 4.02 17.30
C LEU A 309 34.76 3.74 17.12
N ALA A 310 35.13 2.49 16.84
CA ALA A 310 36.52 2.11 16.61
C ALA A 310 37.12 2.73 15.34
N LYS A 311 36.30 2.89 14.28
CA LYS A 311 36.72 3.49 13.01
C LYS A 311 36.77 5.02 13.08
N GLU A 312 35.70 5.65 13.55
CA GLU A 312 35.56 7.11 13.59
C GLU A 312 36.49 7.77 14.61
N SER A 313 36.95 7.04 15.63
CA SER A 313 37.96 7.54 16.58
C SER A 313 39.37 7.67 16.00
N LYS A 314 39.64 7.06 14.83
CA LYS A 314 40.95 7.08 14.16
C LYS A 314 41.04 8.14 13.05
N ASP A 315 39.91 8.60 12.51
CA ASP A 315 39.83 9.56 11.42
C ASP A 315 39.62 10.99 11.96
N VAL A 316 40.68 11.67 12.39
CA VAL A 316 40.63 13.12 12.74
C VAL A 316 41.59 13.94 11.85
N PRO A 317 41.13 14.44 10.69
CA PRO A 317 41.79 15.57 10.01
C PRO A 317 41.00 16.86 10.28
N ALA A 318 41.65 17.87 10.85
CA ALA A 318 41.04 19.09 11.41
C ALA A 318 40.55 20.15 10.39
N THR A 319 40.45 19.87 9.09
CA THR A 319 40.39 20.95 8.07
C THR A 319 39.26 20.92 7.03
N GLU A 320 38.27 20.02 7.12
CA GLU A 320 37.18 19.94 6.12
C GLU A 320 35.87 20.60 6.55
N ARG A 321 35.16 21.21 5.60
CA ARG A 321 33.84 21.83 5.81
C ARG A 321 32.87 20.79 6.39
N ASN A 322 32.05 21.20 7.37
CA ASN A 322 31.12 20.32 8.09
C ASN A 322 30.20 19.49 7.18
N ILE A 323 29.84 19.99 5.99
CA ILE A 323 28.98 19.29 5.04
C ILE A 323 29.73 18.17 4.32
N ASP A 324 30.96 18.42 3.84
CA ASP A 324 31.80 17.42 3.17
C ASP A 324 32.10 16.25 4.11
N ARG A 325 32.39 16.54 5.38
CA ARG A 325 32.56 15.51 6.41
C ARG A 325 31.30 14.66 6.61
N ASN A 326 30.12 15.30 6.70
CA ASN A 326 28.86 14.57 6.89
C ASN A 326 28.56 13.63 5.71
N ILE A 327 28.89 14.03 4.48
CA ILE A 327 28.77 13.17 3.30
C ILE A 327 29.70 11.96 3.42
N GLN A 328 30.97 12.18 3.77
CA GLN A 328 31.95 11.10 3.94
C GLN A 328 31.55 10.11 5.04
N TYR A 329 30.99 10.60 6.16
CA TYR A 329 30.46 9.72 7.21
C TYR A 329 29.29 8.86 6.72
N VAL A 330 28.33 9.43 5.98
CA VAL A 330 27.20 8.66 5.43
C VAL A 330 27.70 7.56 4.51
N LEU A 331 28.62 7.89 3.59
CA LEU A 331 29.20 6.92 2.67
C LEU A 331 29.96 5.82 3.41
N SER A 332 30.92 6.19 4.27
CA SER A 332 31.75 5.26 5.03
C SER A 332 30.91 4.31 5.89
N ARG A 333 29.93 4.84 6.64
CA ARG A 333 29.01 4.04 7.45
C ARG A 333 28.20 3.05 6.61
N ALA A 334 27.73 3.46 5.44
CA ALA A 334 26.97 2.57 4.56
C ALA A 334 27.84 1.44 4.01
N LYS A 335 29.07 1.74 3.56
CA LYS A 335 30.04 0.71 3.11
C LYS A 335 30.32 -0.30 4.22
N MET A 336 30.62 0.19 5.44
CA MET A 336 30.85 -0.66 6.60
C MET A 336 29.65 -1.54 6.94
N LEU A 337 28.44 -0.97 6.89
CA LEU A 337 27.22 -1.70 7.21
C LEU A 337 26.93 -2.79 6.18
N ALA A 338 27.18 -2.52 4.90
CA ALA A 338 27.00 -3.49 3.83
C ALA A 338 27.89 -4.73 4.03
N VAL A 339 29.18 -4.50 4.30
CA VAL A 339 30.13 -5.57 4.60
C VAL A 339 29.72 -6.34 5.86
N PHE A 340 29.27 -5.63 6.91
CA PHE A 340 28.79 -6.24 8.13
C PHE A 340 27.59 -7.18 7.87
N VAL A 341 26.57 -6.69 7.16
CA VAL A 341 25.35 -7.43 6.82
C VAL A 341 25.67 -8.66 5.98
N ALA A 342 26.47 -8.50 4.92
CA ALA A 342 26.86 -9.62 4.07
C ALA A 342 27.53 -10.73 4.88
N ARG A 343 28.43 -10.38 5.81
CA ARG A 343 29.08 -11.36 6.70
C ARG A 343 28.13 -12.07 7.66
N GLN A 344 27.11 -11.37 8.19
CA GLN A 344 26.10 -12.02 9.04
C GLN A 344 25.21 -13.01 8.25
N MET A 345 25.11 -12.84 6.92
CA MET A 345 24.20 -13.57 6.04
C MET A 345 24.95 -14.38 4.96
N SER A 346 25.91 -15.20 5.38
CA SER A 346 26.70 -16.15 4.56
C SER A 346 27.80 -15.58 3.66
N GLY A 347 28.06 -14.28 3.70
CA GLY A 347 29.16 -13.65 2.93
C GLY A 347 28.91 -13.61 1.43
N VAL A 348 29.94 -13.29 0.65
CA VAL A 348 29.87 -13.34 -0.83
C VAL A 348 30.18 -14.75 -1.30
N ASP A 349 29.42 -15.25 -2.28
CA ASP A 349 29.74 -16.53 -2.89
C ASP A 349 31.02 -16.42 -3.74
N SER A 350 32.08 -17.07 -3.30
CA SER A 350 33.38 -17.06 -3.98
C SER A 350 33.40 -17.91 -5.25
N ALA A 351 32.39 -18.77 -5.44
CA ALA A 351 32.34 -19.74 -6.54
C ALA A 351 31.50 -19.28 -7.74
N GLY A 352 30.77 -18.16 -7.64
CA GLY A 352 29.92 -17.63 -8.70
C GLY A 352 28.72 -18.52 -9.07
N ILE A 353 28.37 -19.49 -8.22
CA ILE A 353 27.26 -20.44 -8.43
C ILE A 353 26.17 -20.04 -7.44
N ARG A 354 25.12 -19.37 -7.92
CA ARG A 354 23.97 -18.89 -7.13
C ARG A 354 23.14 -20.05 -6.51
N TYR A 355 23.72 -20.75 -5.53
CA TYR A 355 23.02 -21.74 -4.71
C TYR A 355 22.39 -21.09 -3.46
N ILE A 356 22.58 -19.77 -3.29
CA ILE A 356 22.12 -19.01 -2.14
C ILE A 356 20.60 -19.09 -1.97
N ASP A 357 19.84 -19.16 -3.06
CA ASP A 357 18.38 -19.25 -3.01
C ASP A 357 17.92 -20.60 -2.44
N GLN A 358 18.58 -21.71 -2.83
CA GLN A 358 18.28 -23.03 -2.28
C GLN A 358 18.72 -23.14 -0.81
N GLN A 359 19.88 -22.58 -0.46
CA GLN A 359 20.33 -22.51 0.94
C GLN A 359 19.38 -21.69 1.80
N LEU A 360 18.91 -20.55 1.27
CA LEU A 360 17.96 -19.68 1.94
C LEU A 360 16.63 -20.42 2.16
N GLU A 361 16.11 -21.11 1.15
CA GLU A 361 14.86 -21.86 1.28
C GLU A 361 14.95 -22.93 2.37
N VAL A 362 16.04 -23.71 2.39
CA VAL A 362 16.28 -24.73 3.44
C VAL A 362 16.44 -24.07 4.81
N HIS A 363 17.17 -22.97 4.90
CA HIS A 363 17.38 -22.22 6.13
C HIS A 363 16.08 -21.67 6.71
N LEU A 364 15.24 -21.03 5.87
CA LEU A 364 13.93 -20.52 6.26
C LEU A 364 13.00 -21.65 6.72
N LYS A 365 12.97 -22.79 6.00
CA LYS A 365 12.19 -23.97 6.41
C LYS A 365 12.62 -24.50 7.78
N GLN A 366 13.93 -24.54 8.04
CA GLN A 366 14.47 -24.99 9.32
C GLN A 366 14.09 -24.04 10.47
N ILE A 367 14.23 -22.72 10.28
CA ILE A 367 13.85 -21.75 11.32
C ILE A 367 12.35 -21.83 11.62
N LYS A 368 11.50 -21.84 10.57
CA LYS A 368 10.04 -21.96 10.74
C LYS A 368 9.65 -23.21 11.51
N LYS A 369 10.30 -24.34 11.23
CA LYS A 369 10.09 -25.59 11.95
C LYS A 369 10.51 -25.48 13.42
N CYS A 370 11.63 -24.84 13.71
CA CYS A 370 12.11 -24.64 15.09
C CYS A 370 11.24 -23.68 15.90
N LEU A 371 10.71 -22.62 15.28
CA LEU A 371 9.88 -21.62 15.94
C LEU A 371 8.39 -21.97 15.96
N GLU A 372 7.97 -22.98 15.18
CA GLU A 372 6.57 -23.34 14.96
C GLU A 372 5.70 -22.17 14.45
N THR A 373 6.32 -21.25 13.71
CA THR A 373 5.64 -20.08 13.12
C THR A 373 6.27 -19.69 11.78
N ASN A 374 5.50 -18.98 10.96
CA ASN A 374 5.99 -18.33 9.74
C ASN A 374 6.67 -16.98 9.99
N MET A 375 6.61 -16.46 11.23
CA MET A 375 7.24 -15.20 11.62
C MET A 375 8.69 -15.45 12.05
N ILE A 376 9.64 -14.99 11.23
CA ILE A 376 11.07 -15.22 11.44
C ILE A 376 11.72 -13.93 11.96
N PRO A 377 12.32 -13.93 13.16
CA PRO A 377 13.13 -12.81 13.61
C PRO A 377 14.33 -12.58 12.68
N LEU A 378 14.50 -11.34 12.23
CA LEU A 378 15.50 -10.95 11.23
C LEU A 378 16.94 -11.30 11.68
N GLY A 379 17.24 -11.15 12.96
CA GLY A 379 18.52 -11.47 13.56
C GLY A 379 18.83 -12.97 13.65
N GLN A 380 17.86 -13.86 13.42
CA GLN A 380 18.11 -15.32 13.34
C GLN A 380 18.55 -15.78 11.95
N LEU A 381 18.40 -14.94 10.92
CA LEU A 381 18.85 -15.27 9.58
C LEU A 381 20.39 -15.36 9.54
N ARG A 382 20.89 -16.43 8.92
CA ARG A 382 22.32 -16.69 8.66
C ARG A 382 22.61 -16.82 7.18
N VAL A 383 21.58 -17.03 6.37
CA VAL A 383 21.61 -17.01 4.92
C VAL A 383 20.63 -15.92 4.49
N GLY A 384 21.02 -15.09 3.52
CA GLY A 384 20.18 -14.02 3.02
C GLY A 384 20.50 -13.69 1.58
N SER A 385 19.47 -13.50 0.77
CA SER A 385 19.56 -13.01 -0.61
C SER A 385 19.24 -11.50 -0.63
N TYR A 386 18.84 -10.98 -1.79
CA TYR A 386 18.48 -9.57 -1.99
C TYR A 386 17.58 -9.00 -0.89
N LEU A 387 16.47 -9.67 -0.61
CA LEU A 387 15.47 -9.21 0.35
C LEU A 387 16.01 -9.22 1.80
N GLU A 388 16.54 -10.35 2.27
CA GLU A 388 16.96 -10.51 3.67
C GLU A 388 18.10 -9.56 4.03
N ARG A 389 19.10 -9.42 3.14
CA ARG A 389 20.23 -8.51 3.36
C ARG A 389 19.78 -7.07 3.37
N ALA A 390 18.93 -6.66 2.42
CA ALA A 390 18.39 -5.31 2.41
C ALA A 390 17.55 -5.02 3.66
N MET A 391 16.74 -5.97 4.14
CA MET A 391 15.99 -5.81 5.40
C MET A 391 16.91 -5.63 6.61
N LEU A 392 17.94 -6.48 6.78
CA LEU A 392 18.86 -6.37 7.92
C LEU A 392 19.67 -5.07 7.86
N PHE A 393 20.14 -4.69 6.67
CA PHE A 393 20.80 -3.41 6.46
C PHE A 393 19.89 -2.26 6.90
N LYS A 394 18.67 -2.19 6.38
CA LYS A 394 17.75 -1.09 6.68
C LYS A 394 17.43 -1.01 8.17
N ALA A 395 17.16 -2.17 8.79
CA ALA A 395 16.83 -2.23 10.20
C ALA A 395 17.99 -1.71 11.08
N ILE A 396 19.24 -2.07 10.81
CA ILE A 396 20.40 -1.54 11.54
C ILE A 396 20.63 -0.06 11.20
N ALA A 397 20.52 0.31 9.92
CA ALA A 397 20.68 1.68 9.43
C ALA A 397 19.75 2.66 10.17
N ASP A 398 18.49 2.29 10.41
CA ASP A 398 17.53 3.11 11.15
C ASP A 398 17.92 3.29 12.63
N ARG A 399 18.54 2.28 13.25
CA ARG A 399 19.03 2.34 14.64
C ARG A 399 20.25 3.24 14.83
N ILE A 400 20.94 3.58 13.74
CA ILE A 400 22.10 4.48 13.71
C ILE A 400 21.81 5.78 12.94
N CYS A 401 20.55 6.00 12.54
CA CYS A 401 20.09 7.18 11.80
C CYS A 401 20.81 7.39 10.45
N LEU A 402 21.14 6.33 9.73
CA LEU A 402 21.76 6.43 8.41
C LEU A 402 20.69 6.72 7.33
N PRO A 403 20.83 7.79 6.51
CA PRO A 403 19.79 8.23 5.57
C PRO A 403 19.70 7.29 4.36
N THR A 404 18.91 6.24 4.52
CA THR A 404 18.76 5.17 3.52
C THR A 404 17.29 4.87 3.28
N ALA A 405 16.95 4.39 2.09
CA ALA A 405 15.64 3.86 1.75
C ALA A 405 15.76 2.38 1.39
N PHE A 406 14.80 1.58 1.83
CA PHE A 406 14.63 0.21 1.38
C PHE A 406 13.65 0.20 0.21
N VAL A 407 14.06 -0.37 -0.91
CA VAL A 407 13.26 -0.42 -2.13
C VAL A 407 12.98 -1.87 -2.49
N ARG A 408 11.70 -2.18 -2.76
CA ARG A 408 11.28 -3.47 -3.31
C ARG A 408 11.16 -3.36 -4.82
N GLY A 409 11.90 -4.19 -5.52
CA GLY A 409 11.74 -4.41 -6.95
C GLY A 409 10.86 -5.63 -7.25
N GLU A 410 10.97 -6.10 -8.48
CA GLU A 410 10.28 -7.28 -8.98
C GLU A 410 11.01 -8.58 -8.61
N TYR A 411 10.31 -9.72 -8.73
CA TYR A 411 10.87 -11.07 -8.58
C TYR A 411 11.66 -11.32 -7.28
N GLY A 412 11.31 -10.64 -6.18
CA GLY A 412 11.97 -10.80 -4.88
C GLY A 412 13.29 -10.04 -4.73
N VAL A 413 13.68 -9.23 -5.72
CA VAL A 413 14.84 -8.35 -5.62
C VAL A 413 14.48 -7.12 -4.78
N SER A 414 15.35 -6.77 -3.84
CA SER A 414 15.24 -5.57 -3.02
C SER A 414 16.64 -5.01 -2.79
N TRP A 415 16.73 -3.69 -2.63
CA TRP A 415 18.00 -3.00 -2.44
C TRP A 415 17.88 -1.83 -1.47
N ILE A 416 19.04 -1.27 -1.14
CA ILE A 416 19.14 -0.06 -0.33
C ILE A 416 19.61 1.09 -1.19
N GLU A 417 18.89 2.20 -1.12
CA GLU A 417 19.34 3.48 -1.67
C GLU A 417 19.88 4.36 -0.55
N ILE A 418 21.00 5.04 -0.78
CA ILE A 418 21.55 6.04 0.15
C ILE A 418 21.18 7.42 -0.36
N ALA A 419 20.65 8.23 0.56
CA ALA A 419 20.42 9.64 0.31
C ALA A 419 21.61 10.50 0.78
N ILE A 420 22.09 11.36 -0.10
CA ILE A 420 23.21 12.30 0.17
C ILE A 420 22.78 13.70 -0.28
N PRO A 421 23.18 14.78 0.41
CA PRO A 421 22.80 16.14 0.02
C PRO A 421 23.36 16.48 -1.36
N GLN A 422 22.50 16.89 -2.31
CA GLN A 422 22.93 17.50 -3.56
C GLN A 422 23.14 19.01 -3.35
N MET A 423 24.29 19.56 -3.74
CA MET A 423 24.47 21.01 -3.85
C MET A 423 24.03 21.47 -5.24
N GLU A 424 23.04 22.36 -5.32
CA GLU A 424 22.83 23.16 -6.54
C GLU A 424 23.99 24.15 -6.62
N ASN A 425 25.02 23.84 -7.43
CA ASN A 425 25.80 24.80 -8.22
C ASN A 425 26.84 24.10 -9.13
N SER A 426 26.76 24.46 -10.41
CA SER A 426 27.74 24.33 -11.52
C SER A 426 28.20 22.92 -11.97
N ASN A 427 27.78 22.57 -13.21
CA ASN A 427 28.48 21.76 -14.22
C ASN A 427 29.78 21.05 -13.81
N GLU A 428 29.72 19.96 -13.04
CA GLU A 428 30.84 19.02 -12.93
C GLU A 428 30.33 17.58 -12.79
N GLY A 429 30.09 16.93 -13.92
CA GLY A 429 30.00 15.47 -14.02
C GLY A 429 31.36 14.76 -13.88
N GLY A 430 32.39 15.44 -13.35
CA GLY A 430 33.77 14.92 -13.27
C GLY A 430 34.37 14.86 -11.86
N LEU A 431 33.75 15.45 -10.84
CA LEU A 431 34.35 15.53 -9.50
C LEU A 431 34.01 14.32 -8.60
N PHE A 432 32.95 13.58 -8.91
CA PHE A 432 32.52 12.42 -8.11
C PHE A 432 33.27 11.12 -8.45
N ASP A 433 33.68 10.94 -9.72
CA ASP A 433 34.40 9.73 -10.15
C ASP A 433 35.83 9.67 -9.59
N ALA A 434 36.51 10.81 -9.44
CA ALA A 434 37.90 10.86 -8.96
C ALA A 434 38.07 10.55 -7.45
N ARG A 435 36.98 10.44 -6.67
CA ARG A 435 37.03 10.26 -5.21
C ARG A 435 36.69 8.83 -4.75
N LEU A 436 36.38 7.92 -5.68
CA LEU A 436 36.04 6.52 -5.39
C LEU A 436 37.23 5.55 -5.53
N ASP A 437 38.40 6.05 -5.98
CA ASP A 437 39.57 5.24 -6.39
C ASP A 437 40.58 4.92 -5.27
N GLU A 438 40.20 5.03 -3.98
CA GLU A 438 41.06 4.51 -2.90
C GLU A 438 40.93 2.98 -2.81
N ASN A 439 41.91 2.28 -3.40
CA ASN A 439 42.17 0.84 -3.40
C ASN A 439 41.44 0.01 -2.31
N ASN A 440 40.39 -0.71 -2.74
CA ASN A 440 39.54 -1.60 -1.94
C ASN A 440 40.30 -2.79 -1.30
N GLU A 441 41.42 -3.23 -1.88
CA GLU A 441 42.19 -4.39 -1.39
C GLU A 441 42.89 -4.17 -0.04
N ASP A 442 43.36 -2.95 0.24
CA ASP A 442 44.01 -2.62 1.52
C ASP A 442 42.97 -2.39 2.64
N TYR A 443 41.76 -1.96 2.25
CA TYR A 443 40.60 -1.80 3.12
C TYR A 443 40.07 -3.14 3.65
N GLU A 444 39.91 -4.15 2.79
CA GLU A 444 39.49 -5.50 3.19
C GLU A 444 40.51 -6.17 4.12
N LYS A 445 41.82 -6.06 3.81
CA LYS A 445 42.91 -6.64 4.63
C LYS A 445 42.99 -6.02 6.03
N ARG A 446 42.82 -4.70 6.16
CA ARG A 446 42.81 -4.02 7.46
C ARG A 446 41.62 -4.44 8.33
N ILE A 447 40.43 -4.55 7.74
CA ILE A 447 39.24 -5.03 8.46
C ILE A 447 39.37 -6.51 8.84
N MET A 448 39.91 -7.36 7.96
CA MET A 448 40.19 -8.77 8.26
C MET A 448 41.09 -8.94 9.49
N THR A 449 42.12 -8.10 9.61
CA THR A 449 43.09 -8.18 10.71
C THR A 449 42.49 -7.74 12.05
N GLU A 450 41.60 -6.75 12.07
CA GLU A 450 40.91 -6.31 13.30
C GLU A 450 39.82 -7.30 13.77
N LEU A 451 39.27 -8.13 12.88
CA LEU A 451 38.23 -9.11 13.20
C LEU A 451 38.80 -10.48 13.60
N LEU A 452 39.89 -10.93 12.99
CA LEU A 452 40.59 -12.17 13.36
C LEU A 452 41.13 -12.15 14.81
N GLY A 453 41.37 -10.96 15.37
CA GLY A 453 41.78 -10.80 16.76
C GLY A 453 40.67 -11.04 17.80
N LYS A 454 39.40 -11.18 17.38
CA LYS A 454 38.26 -11.37 18.30
C LYS A 454 37.35 -12.56 17.95
N SER A 455 37.67 -13.32 16.90
CA SER A 455 36.86 -14.43 16.41
C SER A 455 37.45 -15.80 16.72
N ASN A 456 38.05 -16.00 17.90
CA ASN A 456 38.41 -17.34 18.34
C ASN A 456 37.50 -17.77 19.51
N VAL A 457 36.60 -18.70 19.17
CA VAL A 457 35.85 -19.63 20.03
C VAL A 457 34.67 -19.04 20.80
N PHE A 458 33.45 -19.34 20.34
CA PHE A 458 32.31 -19.54 21.25
C PHE A 458 31.64 -20.86 20.93
N THR A 459 32.15 -21.92 21.56
CA THR A 459 31.33 -23.07 21.95
C THR A 459 30.34 -22.61 23.01
N TYR A 460 29.07 -22.91 22.79
CA TYR A 460 27.96 -22.70 23.73
C TYR A 460 28.30 -23.23 25.13
N GLN A 461 28.36 -22.33 26.11
CA GLN A 461 27.99 -22.64 27.49
C GLN A 461 27.17 -21.46 28.06
N ASN A 462 25.98 -21.81 28.52
CA ASN A 462 25.09 -20.94 29.29
C ASN A 462 25.81 -20.53 30.59
N GLU A 463 26.02 -19.23 30.79
CA GLU A 463 26.07 -18.66 32.13
C GLU A 463 25.67 -17.18 32.11
N HIS A 464 24.66 -16.87 32.90
CA HIS A 464 24.09 -15.55 33.10
C HIS A 464 25.04 -14.70 33.96
N GLU A 465 25.73 -13.73 33.37
CA GLU A 465 26.19 -12.55 34.11
C GLU A 465 25.86 -11.26 33.36
N LYS A 466 24.92 -10.50 33.93
CA LYS A 466 24.54 -9.16 33.48
C LYS A 466 25.62 -8.16 33.91
N GLU A 467 26.60 -7.90 33.06
CA GLU A 467 27.40 -6.68 33.20
C GLU A 467 26.65 -5.48 32.63
N LYS A 468 26.14 -4.64 33.55
CA LYS A 468 25.63 -3.29 33.27
C LYS A 468 26.79 -2.41 32.79
N ILE A 469 26.98 -2.30 31.48
CA ILE A 469 27.77 -1.21 30.91
C ILE A 469 26.85 -0.01 30.70
N SER A 470 27.20 1.09 31.38
CA SER A 470 26.49 2.38 31.38
C SER A 470 26.34 2.95 29.97
N LEU A 471 25.09 2.97 29.48
CA LEU A 471 24.65 3.65 28.26
C LEU A 471 24.61 5.16 28.48
N SER A 472 25.72 5.88 28.29
CA SER A 472 25.69 7.34 28.28
C SER A 472 26.68 7.96 27.29
N ARG A 473 26.51 7.65 26.01
CA ARG A 473 26.78 8.62 24.94
C ARG A 473 25.66 8.49 23.93
N ASN A 474 24.65 9.35 24.07
CA ASN A 474 23.72 9.63 22.99
C ASN A 474 24.57 10.02 21.77
N TYR A 475 24.52 9.22 20.70
CA TYR A 475 25.04 9.63 19.40
C TYR A 475 24.42 11.00 19.12
N GLN A 476 25.24 12.05 19.11
CA GLN A 476 24.80 13.40 18.76
C GLN A 476 23.99 13.28 17.48
N SER A 477 22.73 13.74 17.50
CA SER A 477 21.86 13.70 16.33
C SER A 477 22.56 14.44 15.21
N THR A 478 23.10 13.71 14.23
CA THR A 478 23.59 14.31 13.00
C THR A 478 22.36 14.85 12.28
N ILE A 479 22.10 16.15 12.43
CA ILE A 479 20.97 16.80 11.77
C ILE A 479 21.32 16.89 10.29
N TYR A 480 20.79 15.96 9.50
CA TYR A 480 20.92 15.98 8.06
C TYR A 480 19.98 17.03 7.45
N PRO A 481 20.41 17.80 6.45
CA PRO A 481 19.52 18.71 5.73
C PRO A 481 18.55 17.91 4.84
N THR A 482 17.46 17.43 5.43
CA THR A 482 16.48 16.53 4.79
C THR A 482 15.92 17.06 3.46
N LYS A 483 15.78 18.38 3.31
CA LYS A 483 15.34 19.01 2.05
C LYS A 483 16.33 18.88 0.88
N LEU A 484 17.61 18.64 1.17
CA LEU A 484 18.67 18.52 0.15
C LEU A 484 19.04 17.07 -0.13
N MET A 485 18.56 16.13 0.69
CA MET A 485 18.84 14.71 0.56
C MET A 485 18.08 14.13 -0.63
N LYS A 486 18.80 13.54 -1.58
CA LYS A 486 18.22 12.74 -2.66
C LYS A 486 18.89 11.37 -2.72
N PRO A 487 18.17 10.29 -3.07
CA PRO A 487 18.79 9.01 -3.33
C PRO A 487 19.74 9.14 -4.52
N ASN A 488 21.01 8.78 -4.32
CA ASN A 488 22.05 8.91 -5.36
C ASN A 488 22.70 7.57 -5.71
N PHE A 489 22.78 6.65 -4.75
CA PHE A 489 23.50 5.38 -4.89
C PHE A 489 22.67 4.21 -4.39
N ILE A 490 22.77 3.09 -5.10
CA ILE A 490 22.39 1.76 -4.62
C ILE A 490 23.59 1.16 -3.89
N VAL A 491 23.35 0.56 -2.72
CA VAL A 491 24.37 -0.20 -1.99
C VAL A 491 24.35 -1.63 -2.50
N ASP A 492 25.44 -2.08 -3.10
CA ASP A 492 25.60 -3.49 -3.43
C ASP A 492 25.74 -4.29 -2.13
N LEU A 493 24.91 -5.32 -1.98
CA LEU A 493 24.89 -6.24 -0.83
C LEU A 493 25.16 -7.69 -1.26
N MET A 494 25.32 -7.95 -2.56
CA MET A 494 25.43 -9.29 -3.13
C MET A 494 26.85 -9.58 -3.61
N ASP A 495 27.28 -8.86 -4.65
CA ASP A 495 28.49 -9.21 -5.41
C ASP A 495 29.71 -8.53 -4.78
N THR A 496 29.63 -7.23 -4.56
CA THR A 496 30.69 -6.44 -3.90
C THR A 496 30.10 -5.64 -2.72
N PRO A 497 29.87 -6.26 -1.55
CA PRO A 497 29.24 -5.60 -0.41
C PRO A 497 29.90 -4.27 -0.04
N GLY A 498 29.12 -3.19 -0.13
CA GLY A 498 29.58 -1.83 0.17
C GLY A 498 30.05 -1.04 -1.05
N ASP A 499 30.04 -1.63 -2.24
CA ASP A 499 30.15 -0.85 -3.48
C ASP A 499 28.90 0.03 -3.65
N LEU A 500 29.13 1.25 -4.15
CA LEU A 500 28.10 2.29 -4.26
C LEU A 500 27.83 2.55 -5.73
N ILE A 501 26.71 2.02 -6.21
CA ILE A 501 26.34 2.04 -7.61
C ILE A 501 25.50 3.30 -7.89
N PRO A 502 25.94 4.23 -8.76
CA PRO A 502 25.15 5.41 -9.08
C PRO A 502 23.78 5.02 -9.67
N ILE A 503 22.71 5.63 -9.16
CA ILE A 503 21.35 5.40 -9.68
C ILE A 503 21.29 5.91 -11.14
N GLY A 504 20.75 5.08 -12.04
CA GLY A 504 20.68 5.36 -13.48
C GLY A 504 21.89 4.84 -14.27
N SER A 505 22.94 4.35 -13.61
CA SER A 505 24.07 3.69 -14.27
C SER A 505 23.65 2.34 -14.90
N PRO A 506 24.38 1.82 -15.90
CA PRO A 506 24.12 0.48 -16.44
C PRO A 506 24.14 -0.62 -15.38
N ARG A 507 24.99 -0.51 -14.36
CA ARG A 507 25.06 -1.46 -13.24
C ARG A 507 23.82 -1.43 -12.35
N SER A 508 23.19 -0.25 -12.17
CA SER A 508 21.95 -0.14 -11.40
C SER A 508 20.77 -0.89 -12.02
N LYS A 509 20.83 -1.19 -13.34
CA LYS A 509 19.78 -1.95 -14.04
C LYS A 509 19.62 -3.38 -13.52
N VAL A 510 20.67 -4.00 -12.99
CA VAL A 510 20.58 -5.34 -12.39
C VAL A 510 19.59 -5.38 -11.22
N TYR A 511 19.38 -4.24 -10.56
CA TYR A 511 18.42 -4.10 -9.46
C TYR A 511 17.04 -3.64 -9.94
N THR A 512 17.00 -2.78 -10.98
CA THR A 512 15.76 -2.09 -11.40
C THR A 512 15.04 -2.72 -12.60
N ILE A 513 15.72 -3.56 -13.38
CA ILE A 513 15.17 -4.27 -14.55
C ILE A 513 15.80 -5.66 -14.57
N LEU A 514 15.11 -6.67 -14.05
CA LEU A 514 15.37 -8.06 -14.39
C LEU A 514 14.21 -8.57 -15.23
N TYR A 515 14.34 -8.37 -16.54
CA TYR A 515 13.83 -9.28 -17.56
C TYR A 515 14.99 -10.14 -18.06
#